data_AF-A0A0X3NPW5-F1
#
_entry.id   AF-A0A0X3NPW5-F1
#
_cell.length_a   1.000
_cell.length_b   1.000
_cell.length_c   1.000
_cell.angle_alpha   90.00
_cell.angle_beta   90.00
_cell.angle_gamma   90.00
#
_symmetry.space_group_name_H-M   'P 1'
#
loop_
_entity.id
_entity.type
_entity.pdbx_description
1 polymer ?
#
loop_
_entity_poly.entity_id
_entity_poly.type
_entity_poly.pdbx_seq_one_letter_code
_entity_poly.pdbx_strand_id
1 'polypeptide(L)'
;MATRNPSPPRDASETSTPPVSDNIGETAYSKMWLYSLILRVLKFLQAEPGDPDTIVSDTIDSELEEELCCLWDITVNRDVLPHLREFRLVPVFSGAVVRVLCPRLTEISLGILANLALDESECTQMTEEPTFIINILNLMGSTDTRILMELFRLLQAALASHSNRQAWLDAIHFTPEFFDRVTFILCSSTNAGLLVNTISAVETIVRVDDSISEVWCNDQLLSSILEAQKQMQ
;
A
#
# COMPACT_ATOMS: atom_id res chain seq x y z
N MET A 1 -10.88 -79.66 2.35
CA MET A 1 -10.71 -78.36 3.00
C MET A 1 -10.16 -77.39 1.97
N ALA A 2 -11.01 -76.57 1.36
CA ALA A 2 -10.60 -75.62 0.33
C ALA A 2 -10.12 -74.33 1.00
N THR A 3 -8.83 -74.03 0.83
CA THR A 3 -8.17 -72.80 1.26
C THR A 3 -8.80 -71.61 0.54
N ARG A 4 -9.54 -70.76 1.26
CA ARG A 4 -10.02 -69.47 0.74
C ARG A 4 -8.82 -68.58 0.47
N ASN A 5 -8.80 -67.94 -0.70
CA ASN A 5 -7.87 -66.84 -0.96
C ASN A 5 -8.16 -65.68 0.01
N PRO A 6 -7.11 -64.97 0.48
CA PRO A 6 -7.29 -63.77 1.29
C PRO A 6 -7.99 -62.67 0.49
N SER A 7 -8.74 -61.84 1.21
CA SER A 7 -9.44 -60.69 0.64
C SER A 7 -8.45 -59.67 0.04
N PRO A 8 -8.85 -58.91 -1.00
CA PRO A 8 -8.00 -57.87 -1.57
C PRO A 8 -7.62 -56.84 -0.49
N PRO A 9 -6.45 -56.19 -0.60
CA PRO A 9 -6.14 -55.04 0.24
C PRO A 9 -7.26 -54.01 0.13
N ARG A 10 -7.62 -53.37 1.26
CA ARG A 10 -8.52 -52.22 1.24
C ARG A 10 -7.95 -51.19 0.27
N ASP A 11 -8.79 -50.70 -0.64
CA ASP A 11 -8.42 -49.62 -1.54
C ASP A 11 -7.80 -48.48 -0.72
N ALA A 12 -6.57 -48.10 -1.07
CA ALA A 12 -5.89 -46.94 -0.51
C ALA A 12 -6.51 -45.62 -1.01
N SER A 13 -7.81 -45.61 -1.31
CA SER A 13 -8.57 -44.45 -1.79
C SER A 13 -9.31 -43.72 -0.66
N GLU A 14 -9.24 -44.17 0.59
CA GLU A 14 -9.88 -43.52 1.74
C GLU A 14 -8.89 -42.70 2.59
N THR A 15 -7.88 -42.11 1.97
CA THR A 15 -7.14 -40.98 2.57
C THR A 15 -6.75 -39.98 1.48
N SER A 16 -7.69 -39.64 0.61
CA SER A 16 -7.61 -38.37 -0.09
C SER A 16 -7.84 -37.29 0.96
N THR A 17 -6.76 -36.80 1.57
CA THR A 17 -6.76 -35.43 2.08
C THR A 17 -7.40 -34.57 1.00
N PRO A 18 -8.48 -33.81 1.28
CA PRO A 18 -9.08 -32.96 0.27
C PRO A 18 -7.96 -32.14 -0.37
N PRO A 19 -7.95 -31.99 -1.71
CA PRO A 19 -6.90 -31.23 -2.38
C PRO A 19 -6.76 -29.89 -1.66
N VAL A 20 -5.54 -29.58 -1.21
CA VAL A 20 -5.26 -28.31 -0.55
C VAL A 20 -5.65 -27.23 -1.56
N SER A 21 -6.70 -26.49 -1.25
CA SER A 21 -7.17 -25.41 -2.10
C SER A 21 -6.06 -24.37 -2.22
N ASP A 22 -5.61 -24.13 -3.45
CA ASP A 22 -4.61 -23.11 -3.77
C ASP A 22 -5.27 -21.72 -3.93
N ASN A 23 -6.55 -21.59 -3.64
CA ASN A 23 -7.26 -20.32 -3.74
C ASN A 23 -6.95 -19.39 -2.54
N ILE A 24 -6.82 -18.10 -2.80
CA ILE A 24 -6.77 -17.06 -1.76
C ILE A 24 -8.21 -16.80 -1.30
N GLY A 25 -8.58 -17.33 -0.13
CA GLY A 25 -9.97 -17.29 0.34
C GLY A 25 -10.92 -17.93 -0.68
N GLU A 26 -12.02 -17.25 -0.96
CA GLU A 26 -13.01 -17.67 -1.97
C GLU A 26 -12.75 -17.10 -3.37
N THR A 27 -11.58 -16.50 -3.59
CA THR A 27 -11.25 -15.88 -4.88
C THR A 27 -10.74 -16.91 -5.90
N ALA A 28 -10.75 -16.55 -7.19
CA ALA A 28 -10.14 -17.36 -8.24
C ALA A 28 -8.60 -17.29 -8.27
N TYR A 29 -7.97 -16.50 -7.40
CA TYR A 29 -6.53 -16.25 -7.43
C TYR A 29 -5.75 -17.31 -6.64
N SER A 30 -4.59 -17.69 -7.18
CA SER A 30 -3.71 -18.72 -6.63
C SER A 30 -2.78 -18.18 -5.54
N LYS A 31 -2.60 -18.92 -4.44
CA LYS A 31 -1.60 -18.62 -3.41
C LYS A 31 -0.19 -18.78 -3.96
N MET A 32 0.05 -19.83 -4.75
CA MET A 32 1.34 -20.05 -5.43
C MET A 32 1.71 -18.94 -6.40
N TRP A 33 0.73 -18.38 -7.12
CA TRP A 33 0.93 -17.19 -7.93
C TRP A 33 1.39 -16.00 -7.07
N LEU A 34 0.69 -15.71 -5.98
CA LEU A 34 1.05 -14.58 -5.10
C LEU A 34 2.44 -14.76 -4.46
N TYR A 35 2.80 -15.96 -4.00
CA TYR A 35 4.16 -16.22 -3.52
C TYR A 35 5.22 -16.02 -4.61
N SER A 36 4.92 -16.44 -5.84
CA SER A 36 5.84 -16.24 -6.98
C SER A 36 6.03 -14.75 -7.29
N LEU A 37 4.94 -13.98 -7.28
CA LEU A 37 4.96 -12.53 -7.45
C LEU A 37 5.79 -11.84 -6.36
N ILE A 38 5.57 -12.18 -5.08
CA ILE A 38 6.34 -11.63 -3.96
C ILE A 38 7.84 -11.92 -4.13
N LEU A 39 8.21 -13.15 -4.52
CA LEU A 39 9.60 -13.51 -4.74
C LEU A 39 10.23 -12.71 -5.89
N ARG A 40 9.48 -12.42 -6.96
CA ARG A 40 9.93 -11.55 -8.06
C ARG A 40 10.18 -10.13 -7.57
N VAL A 41 9.25 -9.55 -6.81
CA VAL A 41 9.41 -8.22 -6.21
C VAL A 41 10.65 -8.19 -5.30
N LEU A 42 10.79 -9.14 -4.39
CA LEU A 42 11.94 -9.18 -3.47
C LEU A 42 13.28 -9.29 -4.22
N LYS A 43 13.35 -10.08 -5.30
CA LYS A 43 14.54 -10.14 -6.17
C LYS A 43 14.83 -8.80 -6.82
N PHE A 44 13.79 -8.14 -7.33
CA PHE A 44 13.90 -6.80 -7.91
C PHE A 44 14.42 -5.78 -6.88
N LEU A 45 13.96 -5.84 -5.62
CA LEU A 45 14.43 -4.95 -4.55
C LEU A 45 15.85 -5.24 -4.04
N GLN A 46 16.36 -6.44 -4.27
CA GLN A 46 17.72 -6.84 -3.91
C GLN A 46 18.76 -6.50 -4.97
N ALA A 47 18.33 -6.08 -6.17
CA ALA A 47 19.21 -5.63 -7.22
C ALA A 47 19.87 -4.29 -6.79
N GLU A 48 21.06 -4.35 -6.19
CA GLU A 48 21.76 -3.16 -5.69
C GLU A 48 22.60 -2.46 -6.79
N PRO A 49 22.74 -1.11 -6.72
CA PRO A 49 23.69 -0.38 -7.53
C PRO A 49 25.13 -0.75 -7.13
N GLY A 50 25.86 -1.49 -7.97
CA GLY A 50 27.26 -1.86 -7.71
C GLY A 50 27.66 -3.25 -8.21
N ASP A 51 26.69 -4.09 -8.59
CA ASP A 51 26.96 -5.28 -9.38
C ASP A 51 27.17 -4.88 -10.86
N PRO A 52 28.32 -5.20 -11.49
CA PRO A 52 28.61 -4.83 -12.88
C PRO A 52 27.55 -5.29 -13.90
N ASP A 53 26.79 -6.33 -13.56
CA ASP A 53 25.74 -6.89 -14.40
C ASP A 53 24.32 -6.41 -14.02
N THR A 54 24.18 -5.66 -12.92
CA THR A 54 22.88 -5.14 -12.47
C THR A 54 22.64 -3.73 -13.00
N ILE A 55 21.82 -3.63 -14.04
CA ILE A 55 21.22 -2.37 -14.47
C ILE A 55 20.19 -1.99 -13.40
N VAL A 56 20.44 -0.91 -12.65
CA VAL A 56 19.40 -0.27 -11.82
C VAL A 56 18.33 0.26 -12.76
N SER A 57 17.32 -0.55 -13.00
CA SER A 57 16.22 -0.22 -13.90
C SER A 57 15.25 0.72 -13.19
N ASP A 58 14.97 1.86 -13.80
CA ASP A 58 13.91 2.78 -13.40
C ASP A 58 12.50 2.27 -13.79
N THR A 59 12.44 1.12 -14.44
CA THR A 59 11.23 0.47 -14.94
C THR A 59 11.15 -0.99 -14.51
N ILE A 60 9.93 -1.43 -14.23
CA ILE A 60 9.60 -2.85 -14.07
C ILE A 60 9.18 -3.42 -15.43
N ASP A 61 9.40 -4.71 -15.67
CA ASP A 61 8.92 -5.37 -16.88
C ASP A 61 7.38 -5.41 -16.91
N SER A 62 6.81 -5.45 -18.11
CA SER A 62 5.35 -5.37 -18.31
C SER A 62 4.59 -6.52 -17.65
N GLU A 63 5.18 -7.72 -17.60
CA GLU A 63 4.55 -8.87 -16.97
C GLU A 63 4.50 -8.70 -15.44
N LEU A 64 5.59 -8.23 -14.82
CA LEU A 64 5.60 -7.89 -13.40
C LEU A 64 4.61 -6.77 -13.08
N GLU A 65 4.53 -5.74 -13.93
CA GLU A 65 3.56 -4.65 -13.76
C GLU A 65 2.12 -5.15 -13.80
N GLU A 66 1.77 -5.99 -14.77
CA GLU A 66 0.42 -6.57 -14.91
C GLU A 66 0.04 -7.42 -13.70
N GLU A 67 0.94 -8.27 -13.21
CA GLU A 67 0.71 -9.08 -12.01
C GLU A 67 0.56 -8.23 -10.75
N LEU A 68 1.37 -7.17 -10.60
CA LEU A 68 1.25 -6.23 -9.49
C LEU A 68 -0.06 -5.44 -9.54
N CYS A 69 -0.51 -5.02 -10.73
CA CYS A 69 -1.82 -4.40 -10.90
C CYS A 69 -2.95 -5.37 -10.54
N CYS A 70 -2.84 -6.65 -10.91
CA CYS A 70 -3.79 -7.67 -10.48
C CYS A 70 -3.82 -7.79 -8.95
N LEU A 71 -2.67 -7.79 -8.27
CA LEU A 71 -2.63 -7.80 -6.81
C LEU A 71 -3.27 -6.53 -6.22
N TRP A 72 -3.01 -5.37 -6.81
CA TRP A 72 -3.66 -4.12 -6.42
C TRP A 72 -5.19 -4.25 -6.52
N ASP A 73 -5.72 -4.74 -7.64
CA ASP A 73 -7.15 -4.97 -7.82
C ASP A 73 -7.74 -5.94 -6.78
N ILE A 74 -7.02 -7.02 -6.46
CA ILE A 74 -7.43 -7.98 -5.41
C ILE A 74 -7.58 -7.27 -4.06
N THR A 75 -6.59 -6.44 -3.69
CA THR A 75 -6.58 -5.75 -2.39
C THR A 75 -7.68 -4.70 -2.24
N VAL A 76 -8.36 -4.28 -3.32
CA VAL A 76 -9.54 -3.40 -3.22
C VAL A 76 -10.68 -4.09 -2.47
N ASN A 77 -10.80 -5.42 -2.59
CA ASN A 77 -11.83 -6.16 -1.89
C ASN A 77 -11.45 -6.38 -0.41
N ARG A 78 -12.13 -5.67 0.48
CA ARG A 78 -11.92 -5.75 1.94
C ARG A 78 -12.12 -7.17 2.50
N ASP A 79 -12.99 -7.97 1.91
CA ASP A 79 -13.24 -9.34 2.35
C ASP A 79 -12.05 -10.28 2.08
N VAL A 80 -11.15 -9.89 1.16
CA VAL A 80 -9.95 -10.65 0.81
C VAL A 80 -8.78 -10.32 1.74
N LEU A 81 -8.74 -9.13 2.34
CA LEU A 81 -7.60 -8.68 3.17
C LEU A 81 -7.23 -9.65 4.31
N PRO A 82 -8.18 -10.23 5.08
CA PRO A 82 -7.83 -11.20 6.11
C PRO A 82 -7.11 -12.44 5.57
N HIS A 83 -7.39 -12.84 4.33
CA HIS A 83 -6.72 -13.96 3.65
C HIS A 83 -5.32 -13.59 3.15
N LEU A 84 -5.02 -12.30 2.96
CA LEU A 84 -3.70 -11.83 2.48
C LEU A 84 -2.66 -11.71 3.60
N ARG A 85 -3.08 -11.71 4.88
CA ARG A 85 -2.19 -11.57 6.04
C ARG A 85 -1.09 -12.63 6.08
N GLU A 86 -1.38 -13.86 5.62
CA GLU A 86 -0.40 -14.96 5.61
C GLU A 86 0.82 -14.67 4.71
N PHE A 87 0.65 -13.80 3.71
CA PHE A 87 1.70 -13.47 2.74
C PHE A 87 2.64 -12.35 3.19
N ARG A 88 2.33 -11.65 4.29
CA ARG A 88 3.13 -10.55 4.84
C ARG A 88 3.50 -9.51 3.78
N LEU A 89 2.49 -8.95 3.12
CA LEU A 89 2.66 -8.00 2.02
C LEU A 89 3.24 -6.65 2.48
N VAL A 90 2.90 -6.19 3.70
CA VAL A 90 3.36 -4.90 4.22
C VAL A 90 4.90 -4.75 4.15
N PRO A 91 5.73 -5.63 4.75
CA PRO A 91 7.18 -5.49 4.65
C PRO A 91 7.72 -5.48 3.21
N VAL A 92 7.09 -6.22 2.30
CA VAL A 92 7.51 -6.32 0.89
C VAL A 92 7.33 -4.97 0.20
N PHE A 93 6.12 -4.40 0.31
CA PHE A 93 5.78 -3.16 -0.39
C PHE A 93 6.31 -1.92 0.32
N SER A 94 6.47 -1.93 1.65
CA SER A 94 7.22 -0.90 2.36
C SER A 94 8.67 -0.83 1.86
N GLY A 95 9.31 -1.97 1.62
CA GLY A 95 10.64 -2.02 1.01
C GLY A 95 10.68 -1.46 -0.40
N ALA A 96 9.64 -1.71 -1.21
CA ALA A 96 9.55 -1.21 -2.58
C ALA A 96 9.40 0.32 -2.66
N VAL A 97 8.67 0.90 -1.71
CA VAL A 97 8.45 2.35 -1.64
C VAL A 97 9.73 3.13 -1.32
N VAL A 98 10.63 2.58 -0.50
CA VAL A 98 11.82 3.30 -0.01
C VAL A 98 13.06 3.10 -0.88
N ARG A 99 13.18 1.92 -1.53
CA ARG A 99 14.46 1.49 -2.12
C ARG A 99 14.62 1.73 -3.61
N VAL A 100 13.55 2.04 -4.34
CA VAL A 100 13.56 1.93 -5.80
C VAL A 100 13.39 3.29 -6.49
N LEU A 101 14.25 3.56 -7.46
CA LEU A 101 14.11 4.67 -8.42
C LEU A 101 13.08 4.33 -9.53
N CYS A 102 11.97 3.68 -9.20
CA CYS A 102 10.92 3.28 -10.14
C CYS A 102 9.59 3.88 -9.69
N PRO A 103 9.15 5.00 -10.31
CA PRO A 103 7.92 5.67 -9.92
C PRO A 103 6.69 4.76 -10.02
N ARG A 104 6.63 3.91 -11.06
CA ARG A 104 5.49 3.01 -11.28
C ARG A 104 5.38 1.93 -10.21
N LEU A 105 6.51 1.32 -9.82
CA LEU A 105 6.50 0.36 -8.72
C LEU A 105 6.15 1.04 -7.39
N THR A 106 6.65 2.25 -7.17
CA THR A 106 6.33 3.03 -5.96
C THR A 106 4.83 3.34 -5.88
N GLU A 107 4.23 3.78 -6.98
CA GLU A 107 2.80 4.03 -7.11
C GLU A 107 1.98 2.77 -6.77
N ILE A 108 2.27 1.64 -7.44
CA ILE A 108 1.52 0.40 -7.22
C ILE A 108 1.69 -0.10 -5.78
N SER A 109 2.90 0.01 -5.23
CA SER A 109 3.20 -0.40 -3.86
C SER A 109 2.43 0.44 -2.84
N LEU A 110 2.40 1.77 -3.01
CA LEU A 110 1.56 2.65 -2.19
C LEU A 110 0.09 2.32 -2.32
N GLY A 111 -0.36 2.00 -3.53
CA GLY A 111 -1.74 1.62 -3.79
C GLY A 111 -2.16 0.34 -3.06
N ILE A 112 -1.31 -0.69 -3.10
CA ILE A 112 -1.51 -1.93 -2.34
C ILE A 112 -1.50 -1.65 -0.84
N LEU A 113 -0.53 -0.89 -0.33
CA LEU A 113 -0.44 -0.54 1.09
C LEU A 113 -1.66 0.27 1.56
N ALA A 114 -2.15 1.23 0.76
CA ALA A 114 -3.34 2.01 1.08
C ALA A 114 -4.60 1.14 1.21
N ASN A 115 -4.73 0.10 0.39
CA ASN A 115 -5.81 -0.88 0.52
C ASN A 115 -5.62 -1.76 1.76
N LEU A 116 -4.41 -2.27 2.00
CA LEU A 116 -4.10 -3.09 3.18
C LEU A 116 -4.34 -2.32 4.49
N ALA A 117 -4.08 -1.01 4.52
CA ALA A 117 -4.29 -0.16 5.69
C ALA A 117 -5.78 -0.05 6.12
N LEU A 118 -6.72 -0.51 5.29
CA LEU A 118 -8.12 -0.65 5.66
C LEU A 118 -8.39 -1.85 6.58
N ASP A 119 -7.44 -2.79 6.67
CA ASP A 119 -7.40 -3.84 7.68
C ASP A 119 -6.60 -3.36 8.90
N GLU A 120 -7.22 -3.38 10.08
CA GLU A 120 -6.63 -2.83 11.31
C GLU A 120 -5.29 -3.47 11.65
N SER A 121 -5.14 -4.79 11.43
CA SER A 121 -3.91 -5.52 11.75
C SER A 121 -2.75 -5.11 10.84
N GLU A 122 -3.01 -4.95 9.55
CA GLU A 122 -2.00 -4.53 8.57
C GLU A 122 -1.65 -3.04 8.78
N CYS A 123 -2.63 -2.19 9.11
CA CYS A 123 -2.40 -0.79 9.45
C CYS A 123 -1.52 -0.63 10.69
N THR A 124 -1.75 -1.44 11.73
CA THR A 124 -0.89 -1.48 12.92
C THR A 124 0.52 -1.96 12.57
N GLN A 125 0.65 -3.01 11.75
CA GLN A 125 1.96 -3.47 11.30
C GLN A 125 2.76 -2.37 10.57
N MET A 126 2.11 -1.58 9.72
CA MET A 126 2.74 -0.43 9.05
C MET A 126 3.12 0.67 10.06
N THR A 127 2.24 0.97 11.00
CA THR A 127 2.39 2.07 11.96
C THR A 127 3.50 1.78 12.99
N GLU A 128 3.66 0.51 13.38
CA GLU A 128 4.71 0.06 14.31
C GLU A 128 6.08 -0.14 13.63
N GLU A 129 6.13 -0.16 12.29
CA GLU A 129 7.39 -0.27 11.57
C GLU A 129 8.22 1.01 11.74
N PRO A 130 9.44 0.92 12.30
CA PRO A 130 10.26 2.10 12.53
C PRO A 130 10.57 2.80 11.21
N THR A 131 10.28 4.09 11.13
CA THR A 131 10.51 4.95 9.95
C THR A 131 9.48 4.88 8.82
N PHE A 132 8.56 3.90 8.80
CA PHE A 132 7.55 3.80 7.73
C PHE A 132 6.82 5.13 7.50
N ILE A 133 6.19 5.69 8.55
CA ILE A 133 5.40 6.93 8.44
C ILE A 133 6.26 8.07 7.88
N ILE A 134 7.48 8.24 8.40
CA ILE A 134 8.40 9.29 7.96
C ILE A 134 8.77 9.09 6.48
N ASN A 135 9.04 7.86 6.05
CA ASN A 135 9.34 7.55 4.66
C ASN A 135 8.16 7.86 3.73
N ILE A 136 6.93 7.54 4.16
CA ILE A 136 5.72 7.90 3.42
C ILE A 136 5.58 9.43 3.34
N LEU A 137 5.73 10.17 4.44
CA LEU A 137 5.62 11.63 4.43
C LEU A 137 6.70 12.29 3.55
N ASN A 138 7.90 11.72 3.49
CA ASN A 138 8.99 12.21 2.63
C ASN A 138 8.63 12.16 1.13
N LEU A 139 7.79 11.21 0.70
CA LEU A 139 7.33 11.07 -0.68
C LEU A 139 6.41 12.22 -1.13
N MET A 140 5.93 13.06 -0.23
CA MET A 140 5.19 14.28 -0.60
C MET A 140 6.02 15.26 -1.44
N GLY A 141 7.33 15.05 -1.52
CA GLY A 141 8.25 15.82 -2.37
C GLY A 141 8.36 15.26 -3.78
N SER A 142 7.68 14.16 -4.08
CA SER A 142 7.62 13.59 -5.42
C SER A 142 6.94 14.56 -6.38
N THR A 143 7.46 14.64 -7.61
CA THR A 143 6.79 15.34 -8.72
C THR A 143 5.79 14.44 -9.44
N ASP A 144 5.75 13.14 -9.12
CA ASP A 144 4.82 12.20 -9.73
C ASP A 144 3.45 12.29 -9.05
N THR A 145 2.46 12.79 -9.80
CA THR A 145 1.08 12.95 -9.33
C THR A 145 0.45 11.64 -8.86
N ARG A 146 0.78 10.50 -9.46
CA ARG A 146 0.18 9.21 -9.11
C ARG A 146 0.70 8.73 -7.75
N ILE A 147 1.99 8.89 -7.50
CA ILE A 147 2.59 8.63 -6.18
C ILE A 147 1.91 9.47 -5.10
N LEU A 148 1.74 10.78 -5.35
CA LEU A 148 1.09 11.69 -4.40
C LEU A 148 -0.37 11.30 -4.13
N MET A 149 -1.12 10.91 -5.16
CA MET A 149 -2.50 10.45 -5.01
C MET A 149 -2.60 9.23 -4.07
N GLU A 150 -1.75 8.22 -4.28
CA GLU A 150 -1.77 7.00 -3.47
C GLU A 150 -1.23 7.23 -2.06
N LEU A 151 -0.26 8.14 -1.89
CA LEU A 151 0.20 8.60 -0.58
C LEU A 151 -0.96 9.19 0.22
N PHE A 152 -1.72 10.13 -0.35
CA PHE A 152 -2.86 10.72 0.35
C PHE A 152 -3.96 9.70 0.64
N ARG A 153 -4.15 8.70 -0.23
CA ARG A 153 -5.09 7.60 0.01
C ARG A 153 -4.66 6.73 1.19
N LEU A 154 -3.37 6.38 1.28
CA LEU A 154 -2.79 5.67 2.43
C LEU A 154 -2.95 6.49 3.71
N LEU A 155 -2.63 7.79 3.66
CA LEU A 155 -2.77 8.69 4.80
C LEU A 155 -4.22 8.72 5.30
N GLN A 156 -5.20 8.84 4.40
CA GLN A 156 -6.61 8.81 4.76
C GLN A 156 -7.02 7.46 5.39
N ALA A 157 -6.56 6.34 4.84
CA ALA A 157 -6.84 5.01 5.40
C ALA A 157 -6.27 4.88 6.83
N ALA A 158 -5.04 5.33 7.05
CA ALA A 158 -4.39 5.29 8.36
C ALA A 158 -5.07 6.22 9.38
N LEU A 159 -5.43 7.45 8.98
CA LEU A 159 -6.15 8.39 9.84
C LEU A 159 -7.57 7.91 10.17
N ALA A 160 -8.19 7.11 9.30
CA ALA A 160 -9.48 6.49 9.59
C ALA A 160 -9.38 5.44 10.70
N SER A 161 -8.25 4.73 10.83
CA SER A 161 -8.02 3.76 11.91
C SER A 161 -7.89 4.47 13.27
N HIS A 162 -8.78 4.16 14.21
CA HIS A 162 -8.77 4.79 15.53
C HIS A 162 -7.55 4.42 16.37
N SER A 163 -7.02 3.20 16.23
CA SER A 163 -5.87 2.75 17.01
C SER A 163 -4.56 3.32 16.48
N ASN A 164 -4.49 3.57 15.17
CA ASN A 164 -3.24 3.94 14.51
C ASN A 164 -3.11 5.45 14.24
N ARG A 165 -4.24 6.19 14.13
CA ARG A 165 -4.23 7.61 13.74
C ARG A 165 -3.29 8.51 14.54
N GLN A 166 -3.13 8.27 15.84
CA GLN A 166 -2.35 9.19 16.68
C GLN A 166 -0.88 9.20 16.25
N ALA A 167 -0.30 8.04 15.93
CA ALA A 167 1.09 7.97 15.47
C ALA A 167 1.29 8.73 14.14
N TRP A 168 0.29 8.73 13.26
CA TRP A 168 0.32 9.48 12.01
C TRP A 168 0.19 10.98 12.23
N LEU A 169 -0.70 11.41 13.13
CA LEU A 169 -0.86 12.82 13.51
C LEU A 169 0.39 13.36 14.20
N ASP A 170 0.98 12.59 15.11
CA ASP A 170 2.25 12.93 15.76
C ASP A 170 3.35 13.10 14.71
N ALA A 171 3.49 12.16 13.77
CA ALA A 171 4.48 12.25 12.70
C ALA A 171 4.25 13.48 11.80
N ILE A 172 3.00 13.80 11.46
CA ILE A 172 2.65 15.02 10.72
C ILE A 172 3.09 16.25 11.52
N HIS A 173 2.73 16.33 12.79
CA HIS A 173 3.06 17.46 13.66
C HIS A 173 4.58 17.68 13.76
N PHE A 174 5.37 16.60 13.75
CA PHE A 174 6.83 16.65 13.80
C PHE A 174 7.53 16.68 12.44
N THR A 175 6.80 16.77 11.33
CA THR A 175 7.36 16.92 9.97
C THR A 175 7.20 18.38 9.52
N PRO A 176 8.25 19.23 9.64
CA PRO A 176 8.12 20.67 9.44
C PRO A 176 7.65 21.05 8.03
N GLU A 177 8.06 20.30 7.02
CA GLU A 177 7.75 20.58 5.61
C GLU A 177 6.33 20.11 5.21
N PHE A 178 5.60 19.43 6.09
CA PHE A 178 4.31 18.84 5.73
C PHE A 178 3.30 19.90 5.27
N PHE A 179 3.11 20.97 6.06
CA PHE A 179 2.18 22.05 5.71
C PHE A 179 2.60 22.77 4.44
N ASP A 180 3.89 23.07 4.28
CA ASP A 180 4.42 23.73 3.09
C ASP A 180 4.20 22.89 1.82
N ARG A 181 4.39 21.57 1.91
CA ARG A 181 4.16 20.64 0.78
C ARG A 181 2.68 20.54 0.43
N VAL A 182 1.78 20.48 1.42
CA VAL A 182 0.34 20.52 1.17
C VAL A 182 -0.06 21.83 0.50
N THR A 183 0.41 22.97 1.03
CA THR A 183 0.16 24.29 0.44
C THR A 183 0.68 24.36 -0.99
N PHE A 184 1.88 23.85 -1.26
CA PHE A 184 2.45 23.79 -2.61
C PHE A 184 1.54 22.99 -3.56
N ILE A 185 1.09 21.80 -3.16
CA ILE A 185 0.20 20.95 -3.97
C ILE A 185 -1.12 21.68 -4.27
N LEU A 186 -1.75 22.26 -3.25
CA LEU A 186 -3.01 23.01 -3.39
C LEU A 186 -2.88 24.22 -4.31
N CYS A 187 -1.72 24.87 -4.33
CA CYS A 187 -1.49 26.05 -5.17
C CYS A 187 -0.96 25.73 -6.57
N SER A 188 -0.43 24.53 -6.82
CA SER A 188 0.36 24.26 -8.05
C SER A 188 -0.13 23.08 -8.89
N SER A 189 -1.04 22.25 -8.38
CA SER A 189 -1.53 21.06 -9.09
C SER A 189 -2.79 21.35 -9.90
N THR A 190 -2.79 21.08 -11.20
CA THR A 190 -4.00 21.07 -12.04
C THR A 190 -4.74 19.73 -12.04
N ASN A 191 -4.23 18.72 -11.33
CA ASN A 191 -4.90 17.43 -11.22
C ASN A 191 -5.99 17.49 -10.15
N ALA A 192 -7.26 17.48 -10.58
CA ALA A 192 -8.42 17.56 -9.69
C ALA A 192 -8.48 16.40 -8.67
N GLY A 193 -8.09 15.18 -9.05
CA GLY A 193 -8.08 14.04 -8.14
C GLY A 193 -7.08 14.22 -7.01
N LEU A 194 -5.87 14.68 -7.31
CA LEU A 194 -4.86 15.00 -6.31
C LEU A 194 -5.33 16.13 -5.39
N LEU A 195 -5.91 17.20 -5.94
CA LEU A 195 -6.44 18.32 -5.15
C LEU A 195 -7.54 17.87 -4.18
N VAL A 196 -8.51 17.07 -4.65
CA VAL A 196 -9.57 16.51 -3.81
C VAL A 196 -8.99 15.65 -2.69
N ASN A 197 -8.07 14.72 -3.00
CA ASN A 197 -7.45 13.87 -2.00
C ASN A 197 -6.66 14.68 -0.94
N THR A 198 -5.97 15.73 -1.39
CA THR A 198 -5.22 16.63 -0.52
C THR A 198 -6.16 17.40 0.42
N ILE A 199 -7.24 17.98 -0.11
CA ILE A 199 -8.24 18.71 0.68
C ILE A 199 -8.92 17.77 1.70
N SER A 200 -9.30 16.56 1.30
CA SER A 200 -9.90 15.57 2.20
C SER A 200 -8.94 15.13 3.32
N ALA A 201 -7.64 15.04 3.03
CA ALA A 201 -6.64 14.78 4.06
C ALA A 201 -6.52 15.94 5.05
N VAL A 202 -6.44 17.18 4.56
CA VAL A 202 -6.45 18.40 5.41
C VAL A 202 -7.69 18.42 6.30
N GLU A 203 -8.88 18.26 5.71
CA GLU A 203 -10.16 18.23 6.43
C GLU A 203 -10.15 17.19 7.55
N THR A 204 -9.63 15.99 7.27
CA THR A 204 -9.55 14.91 8.25
C THR A 204 -8.59 15.27 9.38
N ILE A 205 -7.40 15.78 9.07
CA ILE A 205 -6.38 16.14 10.07
C ILE A 205 -6.91 17.23 11.01
N VAL A 206 -7.38 18.35 10.45
CA VAL A 206 -7.85 19.50 11.27
C VAL A 206 -9.13 19.22 12.04
N ARG A 207 -9.90 18.20 11.63
CA ARG A 207 -11.08 17.71 12.37
C ARG A 207 -10.68 16.87 13.57
N VAL A 208 -9.59 16.11 13.47
CA VAL A 208 -9.21 15.10 14.46
C VAL A 208 -8.22 15.66 15.48
N ASP A 209 -7.32 16.55 15.08
CA ASP A 209 -6.26 17.11 15.93
C ASP A 209 -6.43 18.62 16.11
N ASP A 210 -6.89 19.02 17.29
CA ASP A 210 -7.11 20.43 17.64
C ASP A 210 -5.80 21.23 17.64
N SER A 211 -4.66 20.62 18.00
CA SER A 211 -3.37 21.31 18.06
C SER A 211 -2.85 21.66 16.67
N ILE A 212 -2.97 20.72 15.73
CA ILE A 212 -2.66 20.97 14.32
C ILE A 212 -3.66 21.99 13.76
N SER A 213 -4.94 21.88 14.11
CA SER A 213 -5.98 22.81 13.65
C SER A 213 -5.69 24.26 14.06
N GLU A 214 -5.30 24.50 15.32
CA GLU A 214 -4.96 25.84 15.84
C GLU A 214 -3.79 26.49 15.07
N VAL A 215 -2.81 25.70 14.64
CA VAL A 215 -1.64 26.19 13.91
C VAL A 215 -1.91 26.34 12.41
N TRP A 216 -2.63 25.39 11.82
CA TRP A 216 -2.75 25.27 10.37
C TRP A 216 -3.94 26.02 9.78
N CYS A 217 -5.04 26.19 10.52
CA CYS A 217 -6.24 26.91 10.07
C CYS A 217 -6.04 28.43 10.05
N ASN A 218 -5.24 28.91 9.09
CA ASN A 218 -4.90 30.31 8.90
C ASN A 218 -5.23 30.81 7.48
N ASP A 219 -5.02 32.11 7.23
CA ASP A 219 -5.33 32.75 5.94
C ASP A 219 -4.58 32.12 4.75
N GLN A 220 -3.39 31.56 4.99
CA GLN A 220 -2.60 30.89 3.95
C GLN A 220 -3.29 29.60 3.51
N LEU A 221 -3.73 28.76 4.45
CA LEU A 221 -4.45 27.53 4.12
C LEU A 221 -5.76 27.84 3.38
N LEU A 222 -6.54 28.82 3.85
CA LEU A 222 -7.78 29.24 3.19
C LEU A 222 -7.51 29.72 1.75
N SER A 223 -6.48 30.54 1.55
CA SER A 223 -6.09 31.03 0.22
C SER A 223 -5.67 29.90 -0.71
N SER A 224 -4.92 28.92 -0.19
CA SER A 224 -4.50 27.72 -0.93
C SER A 224 -5.68 26.85 -1.36
N ILE A 225 -6.68 26.66 -0.48
CA ILE A 225 -7.91 25.91 -0.82
C ILE A 225 -8.72 26.64 -1.89
N LEU A 226 -8.86 27.97 -1.80
CA LEU A 226 -9.54 28.77 -2.81
C LEU A 226 -8.84 28.70 -4.17
N GLU A 227 -7.51 28.66 -4.16
CA GLU A 227 -6.73 28.50 -5.38
C GLU A 227 -6.91 27.11 -6.01
N ALA A 228 -6.83 26.04 -5.21
CA ALA A 228 -7.16 24.69 -5.66
C ALA A 228 -8.56 24.62 -6.29
N GLN A 229 -9.56 25.29 -5.70
CA GLN A 229 -10.91 25.32 -6.24
C GLN A 229 -10.97 25.95 -7.64
N LYS A 230 -10.22 27.03 -7.90
CA LYS A 230 -10.17 27.65 -9.24
C LYS A 230 -9.51 26.74 -10.26
N GLN A 231 -8.48 25.99 -9.84
CA GLN A 231 -7.74 25.08 -10.72
C GLN A 231 -8.55 23.84 -11.14
N MET A 232 -9.61 23.51 -10.40
CA MET A 232 -10.54 22.42 -10.72
C MET A 232 -11.69 22.81 -11.67
N GLN A 233 -11.85 24.10 -11.98
CA GLN A 233 -12.90 24.61 -12.89
C GLN A 233 -12.42 24.60 -14.35
#